data_AF-D8IDJ2-F1
#
_entry.id   AF-D8IDJ2-F1
#
_cell.length_a   1.000
_cell.length_b   1.000
_cell.length_c   1.000
_cell.angle_alpha   90.00
_cell.angle_beta   90.00
_cell.angle_gamma   90.00
#
_symmetry.space_group_name_H-M   'P 1'
#
loop_
_entity.id
_entity.type
_entity.pdbx_description
1 polymer ?
#
loop_
_entity_poly.entity_id
_entity_poly.type
_entity_poly.pdbx_seq_one_letter_code
_entity_poly.pdbx_strand_id
1 'polypeptide(L)' 'MVIVLSGKIRYVVEEEVVDLEEGDVIKVKPHSIHSMISIAEETYSNLLLIFL' A
#
# COMPACT_ATOMS: atom_id res chain seq x y z
N MET A 1 -1.73 1.49 -9.38
CA MET A 1 -0.41 1.02 -8.92
C MET A 1 -0.08 1.72 -7.62
N VAL A 2 0.43 0.98 -6.64
CA VAL A 2 0.84 1.52 -5.33
C VAL A 2 2.32 1.28 -5.15
N ILE A 3 3.07 2.30 -4.75
CA ILE A 3 4.49 2.23 -4.42
C ILE A 3 4.67 2.69 -2.98
N VAL A 4 5.33 1.86 -2.15
CA VAL A 4 5.70 2.24 -0.80
C VAL A 4 7.06 2.96 -0.85
N LEU A 5 7.07 4.24 -0.53
CA LEU A 5 8.28 5.07 -0.57
C LEU A 5 9.09 4.98 0.73
N SER A 6 8.41 4.81 1.87
CA SER A 6 9.05 4.59 3.17
C SER A 6 8.07 3.98 4.15
N GLY A 7 8.59 3.18 5.09
CA GLY A 7 7.81 2.57 6.16
C GLY A 7 7.18 1.23 5.76
N LYS A 8 6.21 0.79 6.54
CA LYS A 8 5.54 -0.50 6.39
C LYS A 8 4.04 -0.33 6.52
N ILE A 9 3.30 -0.87 5.54
CA ILE A 9 1.85 -0.75 5.49
C ILE A 9 1.19 -2.11 5.33
N ARG A 10 -0.02 -2.23 5.88
CA ARG A 10 -0.96 -3.28 5.54
C ARG A 10 -1.92 -2.74 4.48
N TYR A 11 -1.82 -3.29 3.29
CA TYR A 11 -2.67 -2.98 2.17
C TYR A 11 -3.78 -4.01 2.07
N VAL A 12 -5.03 -3.55 2.02
CA VAL A 12 -6.21 -4.40 1.82
C VAL A 12 -6.82 -4.04 0.48
N VAL A 13 -7.02 -5.03 -0.38
CA VAL A 13 -7.65 -4.87 -1.68
C VAL A 13 -8.66 -5.99 -1.88
N GLU A 14 -9.92 -5.63 -2.09
CA GLU A 14 -11.03 -6.60 -2.09
C GLU A 14 -11.00 -7.48 -0.82
N GLU A 15 -10.74 -8.78 -0.96
CA GLU A 15 -10.64 -9.76 0.13
C GLU A 15 -9.18 -10.13 0.46
N GLU A 16 -8.20 -9.54 -0.23
CA GLU A 16 -6.78 -9.83 -0.05
C GLU A 16 -6.12 -8.82 0.89
N VAL A 17 -5.29 -9.33 1.79
CA VAL A 17 -4.48 -8.53 2.72
C VAL A 17 -3.01 -8.80 2.45
N VAL A 18 -2.25 -7.75 2.18
CA VAL A 18 -0.83 -7.81 1.84
C VAL A 18 -0.06 -6.80 2.67
N ASP A 19 0.96 -7.26 3.37
CA ASP A 19 1.90 -6.36 4.06
C ASP A 19 2.97 -5.94 3.05
N LEU A 20 3.18 -4.64 2.90
CA LEU A 20 4.13 -4.04 1.97
C LEU A 20 5.18 -3.24 2.71
N GLU A 21 6.41 -3.32 2.23
CA GLU A 21 7.59 -2.66 2.77
C GLU A 21 8.15 -1.65 1.76
N GLU A 22 9.11 -0.84 2.21
CA GLU A 22 9.76 0.17 1.39
C GLU A 22 10.32 -0.42 0.09
N GLY A 23 9.97 0.22 -1.04
CA GLY A 23 10.36 -0.23 -2.38
C GLY A 23 9.37 -1.19 -3.03
N ASP A 24 8.40 -1.74 -2.30
CA ASP A 24 7.40 -2.63 -2.88
C ASP A 24 6.49 -1.89 -3.86
N VAL A 25 6.18 -2.57 -4.96
CA VAL A 25 5.29 -2.09 -6.01
C VAL A 25 4.21 -3.13 -6.26
N ILE A 26 2.95 -2.73 -6.12
CA ILE A 26 1.81 -3.58 -6.45
C ILE A 26 0.96 -2.99 -7.57
N LYS A 27 0.53 -3.88 -8.46
CA LYS A 27 -0.49 -3.57 -9.46
C LYS A 27 -1.84 -3.94 -8.88
N VAL A 28 -2.72 -2.95 -8.88
CA VAL A 28 -4.09 -3.08 -8.37
C VAL A 28 -5.04 -2.92 -9.55
N LYS A 29 -6.08 -3.74 -9.60
CA LYS A 29 -7.08 -3.68 -10.65
C LYS A 29 -7.81 -2.33 -10.60
N PRO A 30 -8.13 -1.72 -11.75
CA PRO A 30 -8.94 -0.52 -11.79
C PRO A 30 -10.28 -0.73 -11.08
N HIS A 31 -10.75 0.32 -10.40
CA HIS A 31 -12.02 0.34 -9.66
C HIS A 31 -12.12 -0.59 -8.44
N SER A 32 -11.03 -1.23 -8.02
CA SER A 32 -11.03 -2.03 -6.80
C SER A 32 -11.11 -1.18 -5.53
N ILE A 33 -11.89 -1.66 -4.56
CA ILE A 33 -11.96 -1.07 -3.23
C ILE A 33 -10.68 -1.41 -2.48
N HIS A 34 -10.06 -0.41 -1.88
CA HIS A 34 -8.81 -0.58 -1.16
C HIS A 34 -8.79 0.24 0.13
N SER A 35 -8.08 -0.30 1.12
CA SER A 35 -7.83 0.34 2.41
C SER A 35 -6.37 0.16 2.79
N MET A 36 -5.86 1.10 3.56
CA MET A 36 -4.45 1.13 3.95
C MET A 36 -4.32 1.47 5.42
N ILE A 37 -3.51 0.71 6.13
CA ILE A 37 -3.20 0.92 7.54
C ILE A 37 -1.68 0.92 7.69
N SER A 38 -1.11 2.00 8.23
CA SER A 38 0.30 2.02 8.61
C SER A 38 0.51 1.03 9.77
N ILE A 39 1.51 0.15 9.64
CA ILE A 39 1.90 -0.80 10.68
C ILE A 39 3.35 -0.59 11.14
N ALA A 40 4.02 0.46 10.67
CA ALA A 40 5.33 0.86 11.13
C ALA A 40 5.29 1.35 12.59
N GLU A 41 6.32 0.99 13.37
CA GLU A 41 6.49 1.45 14.77
C GLU A 41 6.87 2.93 14.87
N GLU A 42 7.46 3.50 13.81
CA GLU A 42 7.83 4.92 13.73
C GLU A 42 6.99 5.72 12.71
N THR A 43 7.10 7.04 12.84
CA THR A 43 6.03 8.03 12.86
C THR A 43 5.27 8.28 11.54
N TYR A 44 5.79 7.84 10.37
CA TYR A 44 5.16 8.15 9.07
C TYR A 44 5.45 7.08 7.99
N SER A 45 4.41 6.65 7.26
CA SER A 45 4.54 5.86 6.02
C SER A 45 4.23 6.76 4.81
N ASN A 46 5.11 6.78 3.81
CA ASN A 46 4.93 7.56 2.58
C ASN A 46 4.59 6.64 1.41
N LEU A 47 3.61 7.03 0.61
CA LEU A 47 3.04 6.21 -0.46
C LEU A 47 2.81 7.05 -1.71
N LEU A 48 3.01 6.43 -2.87
CA LEU A 48 2.63 7.00 -4.16
C LEU A 48 1.55 6.14 -4.82
N LEU A 49 0.37 6.74 -5.00
CA LEU A 49 -0.75 6.16 -5.74
C LEU A 49 -0.72 6.67 -7.17
N ILE A 50 -0.61 5.74 -8.12
CA ILE A 50 -0.64 6.05 -9.55
C ILE A 50 -1.86 5.35 -10.16
N PHE A 51 -2.80 6.13 -10.67
CA PHE A 51 -3.93 5.66 -11.45
C PHE A 51 -3.51 5.62 -12.93
N LEU A 52 -3.35 4.41 -13.48
CA LEU A 52 -3.08 4.15 -14.90
C LEU A 52 -4.20 3.30 -15.48
#